data_AF-A0A5B8VBU2-F1
#
_entry.id   AF-A0A5B8VBU2-F1
#
_cell.length_a   1.000
_cell.length_b   1.000
_cell.length_c   1.000
_cell.angle_alpha   90.00
_cell.angle_beta   90.00
_cell.angle_gamma   90.00
#
_symmetry.space_group_name_H-M   'P 1'
#
loop_
_entity.id
_entity.type
_entity.pdbx_description
1 polymer ?
#
loop_
_entity_poly.entity_id
_entity_poly.type
_entity_poly.pdbx_seq_one_letter_code
_entity_poly.pdbx_strand_id
1 'polypeptide(L)'
;MISDTIIDMYSKKKSIPFDLSLELHQKLEDFLTTAIEKGAPISPTKEVDEVWHNLILNTKYYHEYCTQKFGKFIHHTPLNGDCKIDCTSNCTQNID
;
A
#
# COMPACT_ATOMS: atom_id res chain seq x y z
N MET A 1 -9.71 16.02 -8.40
CA MET A 1 -8.55 15.96 -7.48
C MET A 1 -7.75 14.70 -7.77
N ILE A 2 -6.48 14.59 -7.31
CA ILE A 2 -5.67 13.36 -7.51
C ILE A 2 -6.45 12.14 -6.99
N SER A 3 -7.01 12.17 -5.78
CA SER A 3 -7.84 11.08 -5.25
C SER A 3 -8.95 10.59 -6.20
N ASP A 4 -9.65 11.48 -6.91
CA ASP A 4 -10.71 11.09 -7.86
C ASP A 4 -10.16 10.27 -9.04
N THR A 5 -8.95 10.59 -9.51
CA THR A 5 -8.31 9.84 -10.60
C THR A 5 -7.84 8.46 -10.14
N ILE A 6 -7.45 8.32 -8.88
CA ILE A 6 -7.10 7.03 -8.26
C ILE A 6 -8.31 6.11 -8.21
N ILE A 7 -9.44 6.63 -7.72
CA ILE A 7 -10.69 5.90 -7.59
C ILE A 7 -11.18 5.47 -9.00
N ASP A 8 -11.16 6.39 -9.96
CA ASP A 8 -11.50 6.10 -11.35
C ASP A 8 -10.61 5.01 -11.97
N MET A 9 -9.30 5.06 -11.69
CA MET A 9 -8.34 4.08 -12.18
C MET A 9 -8.66 2.68 -11.66
N TYR A 10 -8.94 2.54 -10.36
CA TYR A 10 -9.26 1.24 -9.76
C TYR A 10 -10.58 0.68 -10.27
N SER A 11 -11.63 1.51 -10.34
CA SER A 11 -12.93 1.11 -10.87
C SER A 11 -12.81 0.58 -12.30
N LYS A 12 -12.10 1.30 -13.18
CA LYS A 12 -11.92 0.90 -14.60
C LYS A 12 -11.03 -0.32 -14.77
N LYS A 13 -9.93 -0.44 -14.00
CA LYS A 13 -8.96 -1.54 -14.15
C LYS A 13 -9.49 -2.88 -13.66
N LYS A 14 -10.37 -2.87 -12.64
CA LYS A 14 -10.92 -4.09 -12.02
C LYS A 14 -12.41 -4.35 -12.36
N SER A 15 -13.07 -3.44 -13.08
CA SER A 15 -14.52 -3.47 -13.31
C SER A 15 -15.31 -3.56 -12.00
N ILE A 16 -14.86 -2.83 -10.97
CA ILE A 16 -15.52 -2.77 -9.66
C ILE A 16 -16.40 -1.52 -9.55
N PRO A 17 -17.52 -1.57 -8.81
CA PRO A 17 -18.36 -0.40 -8.55
C PRO A 17 -17.57 0.76 -7.94
N PHE A 18 -17.95 1.99 -8.28
CA PHE A 18 -17.29 3.20 -7.78
C PHE A 18 -17.28 3.25 -6.24
N ASP A 19 -18.39 2.90 -5.59
CA ASP A 19 -18.50 2.93 -4.13
C ASP A 19 -17.50 2.00 -3.44
N LEU A 20 -17.29 0.81 -4.02
CA LEU A 20 -16.28 -0.13 -3.51
C LEU A 20 -14.86 0.42 -3.74
N SER A 21 -14.63 1.08 -4.87
CA SER A 21 -13.35 1.74 -5.13
C SER A 21 -13.08 2.89 -4.16
N LEU A 22 -14.11 3.63 -3.76
CA LEU A 22 -14.02 4.69 -2.77
C LEU A 22 -13.68 4.11 -1.39
N GLU A 23 -14.35 3.03 -0.98
CA GLU A 23 -14.07 2.34 0.28
C GLU A 23 -12.63 1.81 0.34
N LEU A 24 -12.16 1.17 -0.73
CA LEU A 24 -10.79 0.67 -0.81
C LEU A 24 -9.75 1.81 -0.80
N HIS A 25 -10.06 2.95 -1.42
CA HIS A 25 -9.20 4.13 -1.36
C HIS A 25 -9.09 4.65 0.08
N GLN A 26 -10.20 4.74 0.81
CA GLN A 26 -10.17 5.16 2.21
C GLN A 26 -9.33 4.20 3.08
N LYS A 27 -9.53 2.88 2.91
CA LYS A 27 -8.75 1.86 3.64
C LYS A 27 -7.25 1.95 3.34
N LEU A 28 -6.88 2.26 2.10
CA LEU A 28 -5.49 2.50 1.73
C LEU A 28 -4.93 3.73 2.47
N GLU A 29 -5.66 4.84 2.50
CA GLU A 29 -5.23 6.06 3.21
C GLU A 29 -5.04 5.82 4.71
N ASP A 30 -5.99 5.13 5.34
CA ASP A 30 -5.93 4.78 6.76
C ASP A 30 -4.72 3.91 7.06
N PHE A 31 -4.46 2.90 6.20
CA PHE A 31 -3.31 2.03 6.33
C PHE A 31 -1.98 2.80 6.19
N LEU A 32 -1.83 3.64 5.17
CA LEU A 32 -0.61 4.41 4.93
C LEU A 32 -0.35 5.42 6.05
N THR A 33 -1.41 6.05 6.57
CA THR A 33 -1.33 6.95 7.72
C THR A 33 -0.84 6.19 8.96
N THR A 34 -1.45 5.05 9.26
CA THR A 34 -1.05 4.20 10.38
C THR A 34 0.40 3.72 10.25
N ALA A 35 0.84 3.37 9.05
CA ALA A 35 2.23 2.96 8.79
C ALA A 35 3.22 4.09 9.08
N ILE A 36 2.88 5.32 8.69
CA ILE A 36 3.68 6.51 8.97
C ILE A 36 3.77 6.77 10.47
N GLU A 37 2.64 6.74 11.18
CA GLU A 37 2.56 7.05 12.61
C GLU A 37 3.30 6.02 13.46
N LYS A 38 3.18 4.74 13.13
CA LYS A 38 3.86 3.67 13.87
C LYS A 38 5.37 3.65 13.64
N GLY A 39 5.84 4.10 12.48
CA GLY A 39 7.26 4.05 12.12
C GLY A 39 7.87 2.64 12.12
N ALA A 40 7.03 1.60 12.10
CA ALA A 40 7.41 0.20 12.15
C ALA A 40 6.67 -0.59 11.04
N PRO A 41 7.24 -1.70 10.55
CA PRO A 41 6.60 -2.51 9.52
C PRO A 41 5.21 -2.99 9.96
N ILE A 42 4.20 -2.73 9.13
CA ILE A 42 2.84 -3.28 9.27
C ILE A 42 2.38 -3.86 7.94
N SER A 43 1.47 -4.83 8.01
CA SER A 43 0.93 -5.50 6.82
C SER A 43 -0.50 -5.02 6.53
N PRO A 44 -0.82 -4.68 5.27
CA PRO A 44 -2.19 -4.37 4.85
C PRO A 44 -3.03 -5.64 4.72
N THR A 45 -4.34 -5.50 4.53
CA THR A 45 -5.17 -6.62 4.04
C THR A 45 -4.83 -6.91 2.57
N LYS A 46 -5.21 -8.09 2.08
CA LYS A 46 -4.94 -8.49 0.69
C LYS A 46 -5.53 -7.51 -0.33
N GLU A 47 -6.73 -7.01 -0.07
CA GLU A 47 -7.41 -6.05 -0.94
C GLU A 47 -6.68 -4.71 -0.96
N VAL A 48 -6.23 -4.22 0.20
CA VAL A 48 -5.48 -2.96 0.31
C VAL A 48 -4.10 -3.08 -0.35
N ASP A 49 -3.41 -4.21 -0.17
CA ASP A 49 -2.12 -4.48 -0.82
C ASP A 49 -2.25 -4.48 -2.34
N GLU A 50 -3.28 -5.14 -2.88
CA GLU A 50 -3.50 -5.20 -4.32
C GLU A 50 -3.78 -3.80 -4.92
N VAL A 51 -4.55 -2.98 -4.21
CA VAL A 51 -4.83 -1.60 -4.59
C VAL A 51 -3.54 -0.77 -4.56
N TRP A 52 -2.77 -0.87 -3.47
CA TRP A 52 -1.49 -0.17 -3.33
C TRP A 52 -0.49 -0.55 -4.42
N HIS A 53 -0.35 -1.86 -4.69
CA HIS A 53 0.52 -2.39 -5.75
C HIS A 53 0.16 -1.78 -7.11
N ASN A 54 -1.13 -1.73 -7.45
CA ASN A 54 -1.59 -1.13 -8.70
C ASN A 54 -1.27 0.36 -8.81
N LEU A 55 -1.31 1.10 -7.69
CA LEU A 55 -0.94 2.51 -7.65
C LEU A 55 0.54 2.71 -7.93
N ILE A 56 1.39 1.91 -7.30
CA ILE A 56 2.86 1.97 -7.45
C ILE A 56 3.30 1.81 -8.90
N LEU A 57 2.58 0.98 -9.68
CA LEU A 57 2.88 0.79 -11.11
C LEU A 57 2.76 2.07 -11.94
N ASN A 58 1.98 3.06 -11.50
CA ASN A 58 2.01 4.40 -12.06
C ASN A 58 2.93 5.29 -11.21
N THR A 59 4.24 5.07 -11.36
CA THR A 59 5.26 5.61 -10.45
C THR A 59 5.25 7.13 -10.31
N LYS A 60 5.09 7.86 -11.43
CA LYS A 60 4.97 9.33 -11.42
C LYS A 60 3.79 9.77 -10.56
N TYR A 61 2.64 9.15 -10.81
CA TYR A 61 1.41 9.50 -10.16
C TYR A 61 1.43 9.13 -8.66
N TYR A 62 1.95 7.95 -8.33
CA TYR A 62 2.13 7.52 -6.96
C TYR A 62 3.05 8.45 -6.17
N HIS A 63 4.15 8.90 -6.80
CA HIS A 63 5.04 9.88 -6.20
C HIS A 63 4.31 11.20 -5.89
N GLU A 64 3.60 11.77 -6.86
CA GLU A 64 2.83 13.00 -6.67
C GLU A 64 1.75 12.85 -5.59
N TYR A 65 1.03 11.74 -5.59
CA TYR A 65 0.03 11.43 -4.57
C TYR A 65 0.64 11.38 -3.16
N CYS A 66 1.76 10.66 -3.00
CA CYS A 66 2.45 10.57 -1.73
C CYS A 66 2.94 11.94 -1.23
N THR A 67 3.56 12.73 -2.11
CA THR A 67 4.04 14.08 -1.77
C THR A 67 2.89 15.00 -1.37
N GLN A 68 1.78 15.01 -2.11
CA GLN A 68 0.66 15.90 -1.82
C GLN A 68 -0.13 15.50 -0.57
N LYS A 69 -0.34 14.20 -0.35
CA LYS A 69 -1.19 13.70 0.73
C LYS A 69 -0.42 13.52 2.05
N PHE A 70 0.80 13.00 1.97
CA PHE A 70 1.59 12.59 3.15
C PHE A 70 2.89 13.39 3.33
N GLY A 71 3.23 14.29 2.38
CA GLY A 71 4.45 15.10 2.44
C GLY A 71 5.74 14.34 2.15
N LYS A 72 5.69 13.02 1.93
CA LYS A 72 6.86 12.16 1.65
C LYS A 72 6.47 10.95 0.82
N PHE A 73 7.44 10.42 0.07
CA PHE A 73 7.28 9.15 -0.63
C PHE A 73 7.21 7.99 0.37
N ILE A 74 6.25 7.08 0.17
CA ILE A 74 6.10 5.89 1.01
C ILE A 74 6.63 4.70 0.23
N HIS A 75 7.56 3.95 0.80
CA HIS A 75 8.12 2.76 0.16
C HIS A 75 7.28 1.53 0.47
N HIS A 76 7.07 0.68 -0.53
CA HIS A 76 6.51 -0.66 -0.37
C HIS A 76 7.64 -1.68 -0.38
N THR A 77 7.62 -2.58 0.59
CA THR A 77 8.49 -3.75 0.63
C THR A 77 7.60 -4.98 0.48
N PRO A 78 7.73 -5.75 -0.61
CA PRO A 78 7.00 -6.99 -0.76
C PRO A 78 7.28 -7.92 0.42
N LEU A 79 6.26 -8.65 0.86
CA LEU A 79 6.50 -9.81 1.70
C LEU A 79 7.22 -10.84 0.84
N ASN A 80 8.51 -11.03 1.08
CA ASN A 80 9.24 -12.16 0.50
C ASN A 80 8.48 -13.41 0.90
N GLY A 81 8.05 -14.24 -0.07
CA GLY A 81 7.18 -15.41 0.14
C GLY A 81 7.80 -16.54 0.99
N ASP A 82 8.84 -16.24 1.75
CA ASP A 82 9.75 -17.20 2.37
C ASP A 82 9.73 -17.16 3.90
N CYS A 83 8.69 -16.60 4.53
CA CYS A 83 8.42 -16.96 5.91
C CYS A 83 7.71 -18.32 5.96
N LYS A 84 8.46 -19.39 5.69
CA LYS A 84 8.15 -20.75 6.15
C LYS A 84 8.84 -21.07 7.48
N ILE A 85 9.34 -20.07 8.19
CA ILE A 85 9.97 -20.28 9.50
C ILE A 85 8.90 -20.06 10.55
N ASP A 86 8.48 -21.17 11.15
CA ASP A 86 7.91 -21.20 12.49
C ASP A 86 8.79 -20.32 13.40
N CYS A 87 8.30 -19.12 13.73
CA CYS A 87 8.98 -18.17 14.60
C CYS A 87 8.93 -18.66 16.06
N THR A 88 9.61 -19.78 16.35
CA THR A 88 9.99 -20.19 17.70
C THR A 88 11.50 -20.34 17.86
N SER A 89 12.29 -20.08 16.83
CA SER A 89 13.76 -20.22 16.89
C SER A 89 14.46 -18.94 16.45
N ASN A 90 15.09 -18.27 17.43
CA ASN A 90 16.01 -17.14 17.29
C ASN A 90 16.75 -17.12 15.94
N CYS A 91 16.49 -16.13 15.11
CA CYS A 91 17.35 -15.77 13.99
C CYS A 91 17.83 -14.33 14.17
N THR A 92 19.04 -14.18 14.71
CA THR A 92 19.84 -12.97 14.54
C THR A 92 20.10 -12.79 13.05
N GLN A 93 19.43 -11.83 12.42
CA GLN A 93 19.77 -11.43 11.07
C GLN A 93 21.08 -10.65 11.11
N ASN A 94 22.12 -11.28 10.56
CA ASN A 94 23.37 -10.65 10.20
C ASN A 94 23.69 -11.07 8.76
N ILE A 95 24.18 -10.10 7.98
CA ILE A 95 24.93 -10.21 6.72
C ILE A 95 24.05 -10.24 5.45
N ASP A 96 24.25 -9.44 4.40
CA ASP A 96 25.37 -8.56 3.98
C ASP A 96 24.99 -7.06 3.88
#